data_AF-A0A7J2LZK0-F1
#
_entry.id   AF-A0A7J2LZK0-F1
#
_cell.length_a   1.000
_cell.length_b   1.000
_cell.length_c   1.000
_cell.angle_alpha   90.00
_cell.angle_beta   90.00
_cell.angle_gamma   90.00
#
_symmetry.space_group_name_H-M   'P 1'
#
loop_
_entity.id
_entity.type
_entity.pdbx_description
1 polymer ?
#
loop_
_entity_poly.entity_id
_entity_poly.type
_entity_poly.pdbx_seq_one_letter_code
_entity_poly.pdbx_strand_id
1 'polypeptide(L)'
;MPSKGPEIPLEVMPEDQIPYMHWGIINRHNYSPEEPIPLKRWDPLASAPIELYDEAGGRVVELSRMRGHFSYVSVVRGARPAGGDPFREIELGNDFAIPVTDGEIRRDNPFSSAPRRWRLEGRASTIINRFPAMARVIEEDLLPELERRASALGGRVARGVCLVTFPRDYIFTLEAAKPST
;
A
#
# COMPACT_ATOMS: atom_id res chain seq x y z
N MET A 1 1.28 18.37 -28.08
CA MET A 1 0.97 19.28 -26.95
C MET A 1 2.23 19.42 -26.12
N PRO A 2 2.62 20.61 -25.64
CA PRO A 2 3.81 20.70 -24.81
C PRO A 2 3.53 19.92 -23.52
N SER A 3 4.39 18.95 -23.22
CA SER A 3 4.41 18.28 -21.93
C SER A 3 4.62 19.36 -20.88
N LYS A 4 3.58 19.70 -20.11
CA LYS A 4 3.77 20.44 -18.87
C LYS A 4 4.87 19.70 -18.09
N GLY A 5 5.96 20.39 -17.77
CA GLY A 5 6.99 19.85 -16.88
C GLY A 5 6.35 19.37 -15.57
N PRO A 6 7.06 18.57 -14.75
CA PRO A 6 6.51 18.08 -13.50
C PRO A 6 6.05 19.28 -12.66
N GLU A 7 4.75 19.37 -12.41
CA GLU A 7 4.19 20.42 -11.54
C GLU A 7 4.86 20.33 -10.17
N ILE A 8 5.22 21.49 -9.63
CA ILE A 8 5.82 21.58 -8.31
C ILE A 8 4.71 21.32 -7.29
N PRO A 9 4.94 20.47 -6.27
CA PRO A 9 3.95 20.24 -5.22
C PRO A 9 3.63 21.54 -4.48
N LEU A 10 2.39 21.69 -4.03
CA LEU A 10 1.92 22.85 -3.28
C LEU A 10 2.63 22.93 -1.92
N GLU A 11 2.82 21.78 -1.30
CA GLU A 11 3.43 21.65 0.03
C GLU A 11 4.00 20.24 0.20
N VAL A 12 5.04 20.12 1.02
CA VAL A 12 5.66 18.84 1.39
C VAL A 12 5.55 18.70 2.90
N MET A 13 5.03 17.58 3.37
CA MET A 13 4.94 17.29 4.80
C MET A 13 6.34 17.09 5.39
N PRO A 14 6.69 17.77 6.49
CA PRO A 14 7.91 17.49 7.25
C PRO A 14 7.92 16.05 7.80
N GLU A 15 9.09 15.42 7.83
CA GLU A 15 9.21 14.00 8.22
C GLU A 15 8.76 13.72 9.66
N ASP A 16 8.92 14.68 10.55
CA ASP A 16 8.52 14.61 11.96
C ASP A 16 7.01 14.77 12.18
N GLN A 17 6.27 15.19 11.14
CA GLN A 17 4.82 15.25 11.16
C GLN A 17 4.15 13.99 10.58
N ILE A 18 4.93 13.07 10.01
CA ILE A 18 4.40 11.83 9.43
C ILE A 18 4.00 10.89 10.58
N PRO A 19 2.71 10.56 10.76
CA PRO A 19 2.30 9.63 11.79
C PRO A 19 2.89 8.23 11.55
N TYR A 20 3.04 7.45 12.62
CA TYR A 20 3.57 6.09 12.53
C TYR A 20 2.89 5.31 11.40
N MET A 21 3.67 4.67 10.53
CA MET A 21 3.20 3.79 9.46
C MET A 21 2.26 4.40 8.40
N HIS A 22 1.97 5.70 8.45
CA HIS A 22 1.28 6.37 7.36
C HIS A 22 2.11 6.26 6.07
N TRP A 23 1.45 5.87 4.98
CA TRP A 23 2.08 5.54 3.68
C TRP A 23 3.19 4.48 3.76
N GLY A 24 3.22 3.70 4.85
CA GLY A 24 4.18 2.63 5.09
C GLY A 24 5.57 3.18 5.45
N ILE A 25 5.64 4.35 6.08
CA ILE A 25 6.89 5.00 6.47
C ILE A 25 7.15 4.73 7.95
N ILE A 26 8.33 4.19 8.25
CA ILE A 26 8.86 4.05 9.60
C ILE A 26 10.21 4.78 9.64
N ASN A 27 10.33 5.79 10.50
CA ASN A 27 11.55 6.55 10.71
C ASN A 27 11.75 6.86 12.20
N ARG A 28 12.89 7.43 12.56
CA ARG A 28 13.24 7.83 13.92
C ARG A 28 12.28 8.82 14.57
N HIS A 29 11.50 9.56 13.78
CA HIS A 29 10.58 10.58 14.27
C HIS A 29 9.22 10.00 14.64
N ASN A 30 8.79 8.92 13.99
CA ASN A 30 7.45 8.38 14.13
C ASN A 30 7.39 7.00 14.79
N TYR A 31 8.52 6.33 14.98
CA TYR A 31 8.60 5.02 15.61
C TYR A 31 9.04 5.12 17.07
N SER A 32 8.39 4.34 17.93
CA SER A 32 8.87 4.01 19.27
C SER A 32 8.76 2.50 19.54
N PRO A 33 9.53 1.95 20.50
CA PRO A 33 9.50 0.52 20.82
C PRO A 33 8.13 -0.03 21.26
N GLU A 34 7.23 0.84 21.70
CA GLU A 34 5.86 0.53 22.11
C GLU A 34 4.95 0.31 20.90
N GLU A 35 5.31 0.86 19.73
CA GLU A 35 4.49 0.74 18.53
C GLU A 35 4.41 -0.72 18.03
N PRO A 36 3.23 -1.14 17.54
CA PRO A 36 3.03 -2.45 16.94
C PRO A 36 3.76 -2.59 15.60
N ILE A 37 4.28 -3.78 15.32
CA ILE A 37 5.06 -4.02 14.10
C ILE A 37 4.15 -4.49 12.96
N PRO A 38 4.34 -3.99 11.72
CA PRO A 38 3.68 -4.57 10.55
C PRO A 38 4.23 -5.98 10.31
N LEU A 39 3.37 -6.99 10.47
CA LEU A 39 3.76 -8.40 10.43
C LEU A 39 3.18 -9.09 9.19
N LYS A 40 4.05 -9.88 8.54
CA LYS A 40 3.63 -10.91 7.60
C LYS A 40 3.77 -12.25 8.31
N ARG A 41 2.66 -12.97 8.45
CA ARG A 41 2.62 -14.28 9.10
C ARG A 41 1.95 -15.30 8.19
N TRP A 42 2.42 -16.54 8.29
CA TRP A 42 1.75 -17.68 7.68
C TRP A 42 0.40 -17.88 8.36
N ASP A 43 -0.66 -18.07 7.58
CA ASP A 43 -1.96 -18.45 8.11
C ASP A 43 -2.07 -19.99 8.14
N PRO A 44 -1.96 -20.62 9.32
CA PRO A 44 -2.04 -22.08 9.43
C PRO A 44 -3.46 -22.59 9.10
N LEU A 45 -4.50 -21.78 9.27
CA LEU A 45 -5.89 -22.18 9.00
C LEU A 45 -6.22 -22.19 7.51
N ALA A 46 -5.44 -21.45 6.72
CA ALA A 46 -5.58 -21.37 5.27
C ALA A 46 -4.62 -22.31 4.52
N SER A 47 -3.99 -23.26 5.23
CA SER A 47 -3.05 -24.23 4.67
C SER A 47 -3.78 -25.45 4.12
N ALA A 48 -3.47 -25.82 2.88
CA ALA A 48 -3.95 -27.02 2.22
C ALA A 48 -2.76 -27.82 1.66
N PRO A 49 -2.83 -29.15 1.65
CA PRO A 49 -1.84 -29.96 0.95
C PRO A 49 -1.80 -29.61 -0.54
N ILE A 50 -0.63 -29.79 -1.17
CA ILE A 50 -0.49 -29.65 -2.61
C ILE A 50 -0.65 -31.04 -3.22
N GLU A 51 -1.73 -31.22 -3.97
CA GLU A 51 -2.02 -32.44 -4.71
C GLU A 51 -1.70 -32.18 -6.19
N LEU A 52 -0.87 -33.03 -6.78
CA LEU A 52 -0.61 -33.06 -8.21
C LEU A 52 -1.31 -34.25 -8.84
N TYR A 53 -1.90 -34.05 -10.01
CA TYR A 53 -2.54 -35.11 -10.77
C TYR A 53 -1.61 -35.58 -11.89
N ASP A 54 -1.25 -36.85 -11.88
CA ASP A 54 -0.54 -37.48 -12.99
C ASP A 54 -1.55 -37.90 -14.08
N GLU A 55 -1.61 -37.12 -15.16
CA GLU A 55 -2.50 -37.39 -16.30
C GLU A 55 -2.19 -38.73 -17.01
N ALA A 56 -0.96 -39.22 -16.94
CA ALA A 56 -0.57 -40.47 -17.59
C ALA A 56 -0.91 -41.72 -16.75
N GLY A 57 -0.84 -41.60 -15.42
CA GLY A 57 -1.03 -42.71 -14.47
C GLY A 57 -2.34 -42.70 -13.68
N GLY A 58 -3.13 -41.62 -13.75
CA GLY A 58 -4.38 -41.46 -12.99
C GLY A 58 -4.17 -41.43 -11.47
N ARG A 59 -2.96 -41.10 -11.02
CA ARG A 59 -2.59 -41.09 -9.59
C ARG A 59 -2.50 -39.67 -9.07
N VAL A 60 -3.02 -39.47 -7.86
CA VAL A 60 -2.78 -38.25 -7.07
C VAL A 60 -1.46 -38.43 -6.33
N VAL A 61 -0.55 -37.49 -6.54
CA VAL A 61 0.71 -37.37 -5.78
C VAL A 61 0.57 -36.20 -4.83
N GLU A 62 0.48 -36.49 -3.54
CA GLU A 62 0.52 -35.48 -2.50
C GLU A 62 1.98 -35.08 -2.23
N LEU A 63 2.29 -33.79 -2.35
CA LEU A 63 3.60 -33.27 -1.98
C LEU A 63 3.65 -33.00 -0.48
N SER A 64 4.81 -33.23 0.14
CA SER A 64 5.07 -32.92 1.56
C SER A 64 5.03 -31.41 1.90
N ARG A 65 4.77 -30.56 0.91
CA ARG A 65 4.65 -29.10 1.05
C ARG A 65 3.18 -28.71 1.02
N MET A 66 2.82 -27.76 1.89
CA MET A 66 1.48 -27.16 1.90
C MET A 66 1.49 -25.85 1.10
N ARG A 67 0.38 -25.56 0.41
CA ARG A 67 0.05 -24.21 -0.06
C ARG A 67 -0.78 -23.53 1.02
N GLY A 68 -0.56 -22.26 1.26
CA GLY A 68 -1.29 -21.53 2.28
C GLY A 68 -1.30 -20.04 2.00
N HIS A 69 -2.15 -19.33 2.72
CA HIS A 69 -2.32 -17.91 2.54
C HIS A 69 -1.42 -17.17 3.54
N PHE A 70 -0.91 -16.02 3.13
CA PHE A 70 -0.26 -15.10 4.05
C PHE A 70 -1.26 -14.03 4.45
N SER A 71 -1.29 -13.73 5.74
CA SER A 71 -2.07 -12.62 6.27
C SER A 71 -1.14 -11.44 6.56
N TYR A 72 -1.52 -10.28 6.03
CA TYR A 72 -0.86 -9.01 6.30
C TYR A 72 -1.68 -8.26 7.35
N VAL A 73 -1.08 -7.98 8.49
CA VAL A 73 -1.75 -7.27 9.58
C VAL A 73 -1.35 -5.80 9.52
N SER A 74 -2.31 -4.94 9.17
CA SER A 74 -2.11 -3.49 9.21
C SER A 74 -2.26 -2.98 10.63
N VAL A 75 -1.24 -2.29 11.11
CA VAL A 75 -1.19 -1.75 12.47
C VAL A 75 -1.83 -0.37 12.62
N VAL A 76 -2.16 0.27 11.49
CA VAL A 76 -2.70 1.64 11.43
C VAL A 76 -4.03 1.73 10.70
N ARG A 77 -4.77 0.63 10.57
CA ARG A 77 -6.13 0.71 9.98
C ARG A 77 -7.04 1.54 10.89
N GLY A 78 -7.30 2.78 10.47
CA GLY A 78 -8.27 3.66 11.09
C GLY A 78 -9.73 3.23 10.80
N ALA A 79 -10.66 3.91 11.47
CA ALA A 79 -12.08 3.77 11.17
C ALA A 79 -12.36 4.20 9.73
N ARG A 80 -13.24 3.47 9.03
CA ARG A 80 -13.67 3.86 7.69
C ARG A 80 -14.39 5.21 7.77
N PRO A 81 -14.03 6.22 6.96
CA PRO A 81 -14.77 7.48 6.91
C PRO A 81 -16.25 7.21 6.62
N ALA A 82 -17.14 7.87 7.36
CA ALA A 82 -18.57 7.76 7.15
C ALA A 82 -19.02 8.79 6.10
N GLY A 83 -19.33 8.31 4.89
CA GLY A 83 -19.85 9.14 3.79
C GLY A 83 -18.78 9.95 3.04
N GLY A 84 -19.13 10.39 1.82
CA GLY A 84 -18.26 11.18 0.95
C GLY A 84 -17.29 10.34 0.09
N ASP A 85 -16.70 10.99 -0.91
CA ASP A 85 -15.60 10.43 -1.69
C ASP A 85 -14.29 10.57 -0.91
N PRO A 86 -13.66 9.46 -0.48
CA PRO A 86 -12.46 9.50 0.36
C PRO A 86 -11.23 10.08 -0.36
N PHE A 87 -11.27 10.27 -1.68
CA PHE A 87 -10.15 10.78 -2.46
C PHE A 87 -10.31 12.24 -2.90
N ARG A 88 -11.48 12.84 -2.69
CA ARG A 88 -11.79 14.18 -3.20
C ARG A 88 -10.83 15.26 -2.72
N GLU A 89 -10.49 15.27 -1.43
CA GLU A 89 -9.56 16.26 -0.87
C GLU A 89 -8.12 16.05 -1.38
N ILE A 90 -7.75 14.81 -1.71
CA ILE A 90 -6.46 14.51 -2.34
C ILE A 90 -6.44 15.04 -3.78
N GLU A 91 -7.51 14.83 -4.55
CA GLU A 91 -7.61 15.35 -5.92
C GLU A 91 -7.51 16.87 -5.99
N LEU A 92 -8.16 17.56 -5.06
CA LEU A 92 -8.16 19.02 -4.98
C LEU A 92 -6.82 19.59 -4.46
N GLY A 93 -5.93 18.74 -3.95
CA GLY A 93 -4.65 19.14 -3.36
C GLY A 93 -4.76 19.69 -1.94
N ASN A 94 -5.88 19.45 -1.25
CA ASN A 94 -6.12 19.89 0.13
C ASN A 94 -5.55 18.91 1.16
N ASP A 95 -5.38 17.65 0.77
CA ASP A 95 -4.85 16.59 1.63
C ASP A 95 -3.51 16.04 1.09
N PHE A 96 -2.68 15.52 1.99
CA PHE A 96 -1.38 14.97 1.63
C PHE A 96 -1.50 13.57 1.04
N ALA A 97 -0.75 13.31 -0.02
CA ALA A 97 -0.60 11.99 -0.61
C ALA A 97 0.81 11.80 -1.17
N ILE A 98 1.13 10.56 -1.57
CA ILE A 98 2.32 10.28 -2.37
C ILE A 98 1.81 9.79 -3.73
N PRO A 99 1.59 10.70 -4.71
CA PRO A 99 1.09 10.33 -6.02
C PRO A 99 2.19 9.65 -6.84
N VAL A 100 1.93 8.42 -7.28
CA VAL A 100 2.84 7.67 -8.13
C VAL A 100 2.57 8.02 -9.59
N THR A 101 1.30 8.02 -10.00
CA THR A 101 0.86 8.42 -11.34
C THR A 101 -0.40 9.24 -11.30
N ASP A 102 -0.58 10.10 -12.29
CA ASP A 102 -1.77 10.89 -12.53
C ASP A 102 -2.09 10.85 -14.02
N GLY A 103 -3.08 10.05 -14.41
CA GLY A 103 -3.24 9.57 -15.78
C GLY A 103 -1.99 8.82 -16.25
N GLU A 104 -1.44 9.24 -17.38
CA GLU A 104 -0.22 8.66 -17.98
C GLU A 104 1.06 9.30 -17.43
N ILE A 105 0.94 10.34 -16.59
CA ILE A 105 2.09 11.09 -16.08
C ILE A 105 2.58 10.44 -14.79
N ARG A 106 3.84 10.03 -14.75
CA ARG A 106 4.52 9.66 -13.50
C ARG A 106 4.79 10.91 -12.66
N ARG A 107 4.36 10.91 -11.40
CA ARG A 107 4.43 12.06 -10.49
C ARG A 107 5.55 11.92 -9.46
N ASP A 108 5.66 10.76 -8.81
CA ASP A 108 6.70 10.51 -7.80
C ASP A 108 7.27 9.07 -7.90
N ASN A 109 8.32 8.80 -7.14
CA ASN A 109 8.86 7.48 -6.91
C ASN A 109 7.99 6.71 -5.91
N PRO A 110 7.60 5.44 -6.18
CA PRO A 110 6.93 4.59 -5.21
C PRO A 110 7.68 4.37 -3.89
N PHE A 111 8.94 4.77 -3.76
CA PHE A 111 9.77 4.73 -2.54
C PHE A 111 10.05 6.12 -1.94
N SER A 112 9.44 7.19 -2.46
CA SER A 112 9.49 8.54 -1.87
C SER A 112 8.95 8.51 -0.44
N SER A 113 9.68 9.06 0.54
CA SER A 113 9.25 9.18 1.94
C SER A 113 8.50 10.49 2.21
N ALA A 114 8.23 11.30 1.19
CA ALA A 114 7.71 12.65 1.35
C ALA A 114 6.25 12.74 0.86
N PRO A 115 5.25 12.75 1.76
CA PRO A 115 3.88 13.12 1.43
C PRO A 115 3.81 14.57 0.95
N ARG A 116 3.02 14.82 -0.09
CA ARG A 116 2.90 16.12 -0.75
C ARG A 116 1.44 16.46 -0.99
N ARG A 117 1.12 17.74 -0.95
CA ARG A 117 -0.13 18.26 -1.51
C ARG A 117 0.06 18.51 -3.00
N TRP A 118 -0.75 17.84 -3.81
CA TRP A 118 -0.71 17.96 -5.25
C TRP A 118 -2.14 17.97 -5.77
N ARG A 119 -2.47 18.94 -6.63
CA ARG A 119 -3.68 18.86 -7.44
C ARG A 119 -3.50 17.79 -8.52
N LEU A 120 -4.33 16.76 -8.48
CA LEU A 120 -4.35 15.71 -9.50
C LEU A 120 -5.29 16.16 -10.62
N GLU A 121 -5.00 15.82 -11.88
CA GLU A 121 -5.79 16.24 -13.05
C GLU A 121 -6.17 15.08 -14.00
N GLY A 122 -5.59 13.90 -13.82
CA GLY A 122 -5.83 12.73 -14.64
C GLY A 122 -7.23 12.13 -14.49
N ARG A 123 -7.64 11.35 -15.50
CA ARG A 123 -8.89 10.56 -15.47
C ARG A 123 -8.88 9.50 -14.36
N ALA A 124 -7.69 9.01 -14.01
CA ALA A 124 -7.45 8.15 -12.86
C ALA A 124 -6.07 8.48 -12.29
N SER A 125 -5.93 8.37 -10.98
CA SER A 125 -4.67 8.65 -10.29
C SER A 125 -4.32 7.48 -9.38
N THR A 126 -3.02 7.23 -9.22
CA THR A 126 -2.50 6.18 -8.33
C THR A 126 -1.66 6.83 -7.25
N ILE A 127 -1.99 6.53 -5.99
CA ILE A 127 -1.27 7.01 -4.81
C ILE A 127 -0.75 5.84 -3.98
N ILE A 128 0.22 6.08 -3.12
CA ILE A 128 0.52 5.16 -2.01
C ILE A 128 -0.67 5.17 -1.04
N ASN A 129 -1.14 3.97 -0.64
CA ASN A 129 -2.17 3.83 0.38
C ASN A 129 -1.71 4.47 1.69
N ARG A 130 -2.51 5.39 2.27
CA ARG A 130 -2.20 6.03 3.55
C ARG A 130 -2.13 5.05 4.72
N PHE A 131 -2.94 3.99 4.70
CA PHE A 131 -3.01 3.00 5.79
C PHE A 131 -2.67 1.59 5.27
N PRO A 132 -1.39 1.35 4.88
CA PRO A 132 -1.01 0.08 4.28
C PRO A 132 -0.91 -1.03 5.34
N ALA A 133 -1.00 -2.28 4.88
CA ALA A 133 -0.74 -3.45 5.72
C ALA A 133 0.75 -3.85 5.78
N MET A 134 1.61 -3.11 5.09
CA MET A 134 3.04 -3.38 4.94
C MET A 134 3.82 -2.08 5.07
N ALA A 135 5.00 -2.15 5.65
CA ALA A 135 5.98 -1.07 5.60
C ALA A 135 6.62 -1.00 4.21
N ARG A 136 6.84 0.21 3.72
CA ARG A 136 7.36 0.51 2.39
C ARG A 136 8.74 1.13 2.45
N VAL A 137 8.91 2.11 3.35
CA VAL A 137 10.17 2.79 3.63
C VAL A 137 10.44 2.65 5.12
N ILE A 138 11.56 2.02 5.45
CA ILE A 138 12.02 1.84 6.83
C ILE A 138 13.42 2.43 6.89
N GLU A 139 13.63 3.33 7.84
CA GLU A 139 14.96 3.85 8.12
C GLU A 139 15.93 2.72 8.50
N GLU A 140 17.13 2.75 7.92
CA GLU A 140 18.06 1.61 7.94
C GLU A 140 18.44 1.18 9.37
N ASP A 141 18.66 2.14 10.26
CA ASP A 141 19.03 1.90 11.66
C ASP A 141 17.93 1.20 12.47
N LEU A 142 16.66 1.35 12.09
CA LEU A 142 15.52 0.72 12.77
C LEU A 142 15.30 -0.73 12.33
N LEU A 143 15.79 -1.10 11.15
CA LEU A 143 15.49 -2.39 10.55
C LEU A 143 15.93 -3.60 11.41
N PRO A 144 17.17 -3.65 11.96
CA PRO A 144 17.60 -4.79 12.76
C PRO A 144 16.72 -5.02 13.99
N GLU A 145 16.28 -3.94 14.63
CA GLU A 145 15.40 -4.02 15.79
C GLU A 145 14.02 -4.56 15.41
N LEU A 146 13.42 -4.02 14.34
CA LEU A 146 12.11 -4.43 13.86
C LEU A 146 12.09 -5.90 13.44
N GLU A 147 13.13 -6.37 12.74
CA GLU A 147 13.24 -7.78 12.35
C GLU A 147 13.43 -8.71 13.56
N ARG A 148 14.21 -8.29 14.57
CA ARG A 148 14.36 -9.03 15.83
C ARG A 148 13.03 -9.17 16.55
N ARG A 149 12.29 -8.07 16.72
CA ARG A 149 10.97 -8.06 17.38
C ARG A 149 9.94 -8.88 16.56
N ALA A 150 9.92 -8.73 15.23
CA ALA A 150 9.03 -9.51 14.37
C ALA A 150 9.29 -11.02 14.47
N SER A 151 10.57 -11.42 14.51
CA SER A 151 10.98 -12.81 14.67
C SER A 151 10.55 -13.38 16.02
N ALA A 152 10.66 -12.59 17.10
CA ALA A 152 10.17 -13.00 18.43
C ALA A 152 8.65 -13.24 18.46
N LEU A 153 7.89 -12.60 17.58
CA LEU A 153 6.45 -12.80 17.39
C LEU A 153 6.11 -13.94 16.40
N GLY A 154 7.11 -14.69 15.93
CA GLY A 154 6.93 -15.77 14.97
C GLY A 154 6.55 -15.28 13.58
N GLY A 155 7.06 -14.11 13.17
CA GLY A 155 6.81 -13.51 11.87
C GLY A 155 8.05 -12.84 11.28
N ARG A 156 7.84 -12.06 10.22
CA ARG A 156 8.83 -11.15 9.66
C ARG A 156 8.20 -9.78 9.46
N VAL A 157 9.02 -8.74 9.36
CA VAL A 157 8.52 -7.42 9.00
C VAL A 157 7.84 -7.50 7.63
N ALA A 158 6.57 -7.10 7.57
CA ALA A 158 5.83 -7.04 6.32
C ALA A 158 6.34 -5.87 5.50
N ARG A 159 7.01 -6.15 4.38
CA ARG A 159 7.54 -5.15 3.46
C ARG A 159 6.83 -5.19 2.11
N GLY A 160 6.49 -4.02 1.57
CA GLY A 160 5.86 -3.91 0.26
C GLY A 160 5.28 -2.52 -0.04
N VAL A 161 4.91 -2.33 -1.30
CA VAL A 161 4.22 -1.12 -1.77
C VAL A 161 2.72 -1.43 -1.88
N CYS A 162 1.90 -0.68 -1.16
CA CYS A 162 0.44 -0.74 -1.30
C CYS A 162 -0.04 0.48 -2.08
N LEU A 163 -0.60 0.26 -3.27
CA LEU A 163 -1.12 1.33 -4.11
C LEU A 163 -2.65 1.39 -4.00
N VAL A 164 -3.19 2.59 -4.21
CA VAL A 164 -4.61 2.81 -4.45
C VAL A 164 -4.75 3.58 -5.74
N THR A 165 -5.49 3.01 -6.69
CA THR A 165 -5.85 3.66 -7.95
C THR A 165 -7.32 3.97 -7.93
N PHE A 166 -7.67 5.21 -8.23
CA PHE A 166 -9.07 5.68 -8.24
C PHE A 166 -9.33 6.52 -9.50
N PRO A 167 -10.53 6.41 -10.10
CA PRO A 167 -10.95 7.31 -11.16
C PRO A 167 -11.37 8.65 -10.58
N ARG A 168 -11.27 9.70 -11.37
CA ARG A 168 -11.83 11.02 -11.05
C ARG A 168 -13.34 11.04 -11.08
N ASP A 169 -13.89 10.41 -12.11
CA ASP A 169 -15.31 10.33 -12.34
C ASP A 169 -15.77 8.91 -12.00
N TYR A 170 -16.43 8.76 -10.85
CA TYR A 170 -17.00 7.49 -10.45
C TYR A 170 -18.24 7.20 -11.30
N ILE A 171 -18.21 6.02 -11.92
CA ILE A 171 -19.37 5.49 -12.60
C ILE A 171 -20.10 4.60 -11.58
N PHE A 172 -21.23 5.09 -11.08
CA PHE A 172 -21.99 4.38 -10.04
C PHE A 172 -22.90 3.27 -10.59
N THR A 173 -23.10 3.22 -11.90
CA THR A 173 -23.92 2.21 -12.57
C THR A 173 -23.27 1.75 -13.87
N LEU A 174 -23.35 0.46 -14.19
CA LEU A 174 -22.70 -0.11 -15.37
C LEU A 174 -23.19 0.56 -16.68
N GLU A 175 -24.43 1.03 -16.70
CA GLU A 175 -25.08 1.73 -17.80
C GLU A 175 -24.48 3.13 -18.07
N ALA A 176 -23.86 3.74 -17.06
CA ALA A 176 -23.18 5.03 -17.21
C ALA A 176 -21.74 4.86 -17.74
N ALA A 177 -21.22 3.63 -17.85
CA ALA A 177 -19.92 3.37 -18.44
C ALA A 177 -20.00 3.40 -19.97
N LYS A 178 -19.59 4.53 -20.57
CA LYS A 178 -19.35 4.57 -22.02
C LYS A 178 -18.00 3.90 -22.32
N PRO A 179 -17.93 2.95 -23.28
CA PRO A 179 -16.65 2.44 -23.75
C PRO A 179 -15.78 3.60 -24.22
N SER A 180 -14.52 3.63 -23.81
CA SER A 180 -13.54 4.55 -24.37
C SER A 180 -13.31 4.20 -25.83
N THR A 181 -13.79 5.04 -26.74
CA THR A 181 -13.44 5.06 -28.18
C THR A 181 -12.02 5.53 -28.39
#